data_AF-A0AAD7A1T4-F1
#
_entry.id   AF-A0AAD7A1T4-F1
#
_cell.length_a   1.000
_cell.length_b   1.000
_cell.length_c   1.000
_cell.angle_alpha   90.00
_cell.angle_beta   90.00
_cell.angle_gamma   90.00
#
_symmetry.space_group_name_H-M   'P 1'
#
loop_
_entity.id
_entity.type
_entity.pdbx_description
1 polymer ?
#
loop_
_entity_poly.entity_id
_entity_poly.type
_entity_poly.pdbx_seq_one_letter_code
_entity_poly.pdbx_strand_id
1 'polypeptide(L)'
;MTKGRPISEDLRWAIIRMDSLRVPIDKIARYTDISERQVYHIINCFGATGHVLTATQKKKTGRTRHLSTQDVAYLHGCLDQSCDKYLEDLQVGLEETCGRAVSLSTIWRALKRSGYTMVKVLFLTFCLN
;
A
#
# COMPACT_ATOMS: atom_id res chain seq x y z
N MET A 1 5.35 17.99 21.48
CA MET A 1 5.49 16.94 20.44
C MET A 1 5.37 17.54 19.03
N THR A 2 6.28 17.23 18.10
CA THR A 2 6.18 17.62 16.67
C THR A 2 5.00 16.91 16.00
N LYS A 3 4.08 17.69 15.39
CA LYS A 3 2.89 17.16 14.70
C LYS A 3 3.28 16.07 13.68
N GLY A 4 2.56 14.95 13.71
CA GLY A 4 2.66 13.88 12.70
C GLY A 4 3.67 12.75 12.97
N ARG A 5 4.55 12.86 13.98
CA ARG A 5 5.44 11.74 14.35
C ARG A 5 4.69 10.69 15.19
N PRO A 6 4.80 9.39 14.86
CA PRO A 6 4.24 8.34 15.69
C PRO A 6 4.96 8.29 17.04
N ILE A 7 4.22 7.99 18.12
CA ILE A 7 4.81 7.66 19.42
C ILE A 7 5.74 6.46 19.27
N SER A 8 6.92 6.52 19.91
CA SER A 8 7.88 5.41 19.97
C SER A 8 7.25 4.15 20.54
N GLU A 9 7.71 2.99 20.06
CA GLU A 9 7.18 1.71 20.51
C GLU A 9 7.40 1.50 22.01
N ASP A 10 8.58 1.87 22.51
CA ASP A 10 8.92 1.79 23.93
C ASP A 10 7.96 2.57 24.82
N LEU A 11 7.55 3.76 24.38
CA LEU A 11 6.63 4.61 25.15
C LEU A 11 5.21 4.02 25.16
N ARG A 12 4.78 3.37 24.08
CA ARG A 12 3.50 2.64 24.06
C ARG A 12 3.53 1.44 25.02
N TRP A 13 4.63 0.69 25.05
CA TRP A 13 4.81 -0.41 26.00
C TRP A 13 4.89 0.07 27.45
N ALA A 14 5.52 1.21 27.70
CA ALA A 14 5.51 1.84 29.01
C ALA A 14 4.08 2.16 29.45
N ILE A 15 3.27 2.78 28.58
CA ILE A 15 1.84 3.05 28.85
C ILE A 15 1.07 1.77 29.19
N ILE A 16 1.22 0.72 28.38
CA ILE A 16 0.51 -0.56 28.61
C ILE A 16 0.94 -1.22 29.91
N ARG A 17 2.24 -1.18 30.24
CA ARG A 17 2.74 -1.68 31.53
C ARG A 17 2.15 -0.87 32.69
N MET A 18 2.08 0.45 32.59
CA MET A 18 1.48 1.28 33.64
C MET A 18 -0.01 0.99 33.82
N ASP A 19 -0.75 0.80 32.73
CA ASP A 19 -2.16 0.38 32.77
C ASP A 19 -2.33 -1.01 33.40
N SER A 20 -1.44 -1.96 33.08
CA SER A 20 -1.44 -3.31 33.68
C SER A 20 -1.20 -3.29 35.20
N LEU A 21 -0.44 -2.30 35.68
CA LEU A 21 -0.19 -2.04 37.09
C LEU A 21 -1.32 -1.22 37.76
N ARG A 22 -2.43 -0.99 37.05
CA ARG A 22 -3.59 -0.21 37.52
C ARG A 22 -3.25 1.23 37.90
N VAL A 23 -2.25 1.82 37.26
CA VAL A 23 -1.99 3.26 37.38
C VAL A 23 -3.14 4.01 36.72
N PRO A 24 -3.76 5.00 37.39
CA PRO A 24 -4.87 5.74 36.80
C PRO A 24 -4.40 6.57 35.60
N ILE A 25 -5.28 6.72 34.62
CA ILE A 25 -4.96 7.25 33.28
C ILE A 25 -4.47 8.70 33.33
N ASP A 26 -4.99 9.49 34.28
CA ASP A 26 -4.55 10.86 34.55
C ASP A 26 -3.06 10.92 34.91
N LYS A 27 -2.59 9.96 35.73
CA LYS A 27 -1.17 9.84 36.10
C LYS A 27 -0.33 9.35 34.95
N ILE A 28 -0.82 8.37 34.17
CA ILE A 28 -0.11 7.88 32.98
C ILE A 28 0.13 9.04 32.00
N ALA A 29 -0.90 9.85 31.74
CA ALA A 29 -0.80 11.02 30.88
C ALA A 29 0.25 12.02 31.38
N ARG A 30 0.24 12.32 32.68
CA ARG A 30 1.23 13.22 33.32
C ARG A 30 2.66 12.69 33.25
N TYR A 31 2.87 11.40 33.50
CA TYR A 31 4.21 10.79 33.49
C TYR A 31 4.79 10.62 32.09
N THR A 32 3.94 10.44 31.09
CA THR A 32 4.37 10.17 29.71
C THR A 32 4.30 11.39 28.79
N ASP A 33 3.77 12.52 29.28
CA ASP A 33 3.47 13.73 28.51
C ASP A 33 2.61 13.45 27.25
N ILE A 34 1.69 12.49 27.38
CA ILE A 34 0.76 12.07 26.33
C ILE A 34 -0.65 12.42 26.75
N SER A 35 -1.45 12.95 25.82
CA SER A 35 -2.86 13.27 26.10
C SER A 35 -3.64 12.03 26.54
N GLU A 36 -4.55 12.18 27.50
CA GLU A 36 -5.41 11.08 27.98
C GLU A 36 -6.13 10.36 26.83
N ARG A 37 -6.64 11.12 25.85
CA ARG A 37 -7.25 10.57 24.63
C ARG A 37 -6.35 9.56 23.92
N GLN A 38 -5.05 9.87 23.83
CA GLN A 38 -4.09 9.02 23.16
C GLN A 38 -3.68 7.82 24.02
N VAL A 39 -3.64 7.97 25.35
CA VAL A 39 -3.50 6.86 26.30
C VAL A 39 -4.67 5.87 26.15
N TYR A 40 -5.93 6.35 26.19
CA TYR A 40 -7.13 5.54 25.94
C TYR A 40 -7.07 4.81 24.60
N HIS A 41 -6.68 5.52 23.53
CA HIS A 41 -6.53 4.90 22.22
C HIS A 41 -5.52 3.75 22.24
N ILE A 42 -4.36 3.94 22.90
CA ILE A 42 -3.31 2.91 22.95
C ILE A 42 -3.80 1.68 23.70
N ILE A 43 -4.43 1.86 24.86
CA ILE A 43 -4.98 0.79 25.69
C ILE A 43 -6.08 0.03 24.92
N ASN A 44 -7.05 0.75 24.34
CA ASN A 44 -8.14 0.14 23.58
C ASN A 44 -7.64 -0.62 22.35
N CYS A 45 -6.66 -0.06 21.62
CA CYS A 45 -6.02 -0.78 20.53
C CYS A 45 -5.37 -2.07 21.02
N PHE A 46 -4.59 -2.01 22.10
CA PHE A 46 -3.93 -3.19 22.66
C PHE A 46 -4.93 -4.25 23.11
N GLY A 47 -6.03 -3.85 23.76
CA GLY A 47 -7.11 -4.77 24.15
C GLY A 47 -7.79 -5.45 22.95
N ALA A 48 -7.88 -4.76 21.81
CA ALA A 48 -8.47 -5.32 20.60
C ALA A 48 -7.52 -6.20 19.77
N THR A 49 -6.22 -5.89 19.74
CA THR A 49 -5.25 -6.56 18.85
C THR A 49 -4.21 -7.43 19.56
N GLY A 50 -4.04 -7.30 20.88
CA GLY A 50 -3.01 -7.99 21.67
C GLY A 50 -1.57 -7.51 21.41
N HIS A 51 -1.38 -6.53 20.53
CA HIS A 51 -0.07 -6.04 20.10
C HIS A 51 -0.02 -4.52 20.02
N VAL A 52 1.13 -3.96 20.35
CA VAL A 52 1.45 -2.55 20.12
C VAL A 52 1.67 -2.34 18.63
N LEU A 53 0.73 -1.68 17.96
CA LEU A 53 0.85 -1.39 16.52
C LEU A 53 2.10 -0.54 16.23
N THR A 54 3.13 -1.16 15.66
CA THR A 54 4.32 -0.47 15.16
C THR A 54 3.97 0.34 13.91
N ALA A 55 4.70 1.42 13.64
CA ALA A 55 4.51 2.22 12.41
C ALA A 55 4.62 1.37 11.12
N THR A 56 5.39 0.28 11.17
CA THR A 56 5.54 -0.73 10.11
C THR A 56 4.32 -1.63 9.92
N GLN A 57 3.50 -1.81 10.95
CA GLN A 57 2.27 -2.61 10.90
C GLN A 57 1.04 -1.82 10.44
N LYS A 58 1.19 -0.54 10.09
CA LYS A 58 0.12 0.20 9.42
C LYS A 58 -0.26 -0.55 8.15
N LYS A 59 -1.45 -1.17 8.15
CA LYS A 59 -2.04 -1.79 6.95
C LYS A 59 -1.86 -0.82 5.79
N LYS A 60 -1.29 -1.31 4.68
CA LYS A 60 -1.24 -0.57 3.40
C LYS A 60 -2.65 -0.06 3.14
N THR A 61 -2.87 1.22 3.37
CA THR A 61 -4.20 1.81 3.41
C THR A 61 -4.58 2.13 1.97
N GLY A 62 -5.68 1.57 1.49
CA GLY A 62 -6.16 1.80 0.12
C GLY A 62 -6.96 0.64 -0.43
N ARG A 63 -7.71 0.90 -1.51
CA ARG A 63 -8.45 -0.12 -2.26
C ARG A 63 -7.48 -1.18 -2.79
N THR A 64 -7.86 -2.45 -2.67
CA THR A 64 -7.13 -3.55 -3.29
C THR A 64 -6.98 -3.28 -4.78
N ARG A 65 -5.79 -3.56 -5.30
CA ARG A 65 -5.51 -3.33 -6.73
C ARG A 65 -6.24 -4.38 -7.56
N HIS A 66 -6.65 -3.98 -8.77
CA HIS A 66 -7.27 -4.88 -9.73
C HIS A 66 -6.32 -5.96 -10.25
N LEU A 67 -5.01 -5.66 -10.28
CA LEU A 67 -3.97 -6.60 -10.68
C LEU A 67 -3.22 -7.10 -9.44
N SER A 68 -3.10 -8.42 -9.34
CA SER A 68 -2.31 -9.13 -8.35
C SER A 68 -0.81 -8.96 -8.64
N THR A 69 0.05 -9.41 -7.72
CA THR A 69 1.50 -9.44 -7.96
C THR A 69 1.88 -10.43 -9.06
N GLN A 70 1.12 -11.52 -9.22
CA GLN A 70 1.36 -12.51 -10.28
C GLN A 70 1.00 -11.95 -11.65
N ASP A 71 -0.13 -11.23 -11.75
CA ASP A 71 -0.58 -10.59 -12.98
C ASP A 71 0.46 -9.57 -13.48
N VAL A 72 1.05 -8.82 -12.55
CA VAL A 72 2.12 -7.86 -12.87
C VAL A 72 3.41 -8.57 -13.29
N ALA A 73 3.76 -9.70 -12.66
CA ALA A 73 4.92 -10.49 -13.06
C ALA A 73 4.74 -11.09 -14.47
N TYR A 74 3.53 -11.51 -14.82
CA TYR A 74 3.19 -11.95 -16.17
C TYR A 74 3.40 -10.83 -17.20
N LEU A 75 2.90 -9.62 -16.90
CA LEU A 75 3.12 -8.46 -17.76
C LEU A 75 4.61 -8.17 -17.98
N HIS A 76 5.43 -8.29 -16.93
CA HIS A 76 6.89 -8.16 -17.06
C HIS A 76 7.49 -9.23 -17.97
N GLY A 77 7.16 -10.51 -17.74
CA GLY A 77 7.64 -11.60 -18.58
C GLY A 77 7.25 -11.43 -20.06
N CYS A 78 6.07 -10.89 -20.33
CA CYS A 78 5.64 -10.59 -21.70
C CYS A 78 6.49 -9.52 -22.37
N LEU A 79 6.92 -8.50 -21.63
CA LEU A 79 7.74 -7.39 -22.14
C LEU A 79 9.23 -7.72 -22.18
N ASP A 80 9.70 -8.60 -21.28
CA ASP A 80 11.08 -9.10 -21.28
C ASP A 80 11.35 -9.98 -22.51
N GLN A 81 10.33 -10.68 -23.02
CA GLN A 81 10.41 -11.46 -24.25
C GLN A 81 10.38 -10.59 -25.51
N SER A 82 9.53 -9.56 -25.54
CA SER A 82 9.52 -8.55 -26.59
C SER A 82 8.96 -7.22 -26.08
N CYS A 83 9.74 -6.15 -26.24
CA CYS A 83 9.35 -4.82 -25.75
C CYS A 83 8.37 -4.08 -26.67
N ASP A 84 8.15 -4.58 -27.88
CA ASP A 84 7.28 -3.99 -28.92
C ASP A 84 5.84 -4.52 -28.86
N LYS A 85 5.29 -4.73 -27.65
CA LYS A 85 3.89 -5.18 -27.48
C LYS A 85 2.95 -4.01 -27.24
N TYR A 86 1.80 -4.04 -27.91
CA TYR A 86 0.72 -3.09 -27.65
C TYR A 86 0.02 -3.41 -26.33
N LEU A 87 -0.65 -2.40 -25.75
CA LEU A 87 -1.40 -2.60 -24.51
C LEU A 87 -2.59 -3.55 -24.71
N GLU A 88 -3.16 -3.54 -25.91
CA GLU A 88 -4.23 -4.41 -26.35
C GLU A 88 -3.78 -5.88 -26.34
N ASP A 89 -2.58 -6.18 -26.86
CA ASP A 89 -2.01 -7.53 -26.82
C ASP A 89 -1.80 -8.02 -25.39
N LEU A 90 -1.29 -7.12 -24.54
CA LEU A 90 -1.11 -7.41 -23.11
C LEU A 90 -2.44 -7.61 -22.39
N GLN A 91 -3.51 -6.94 -22.82
CA GLN A 91 -4.85 -7.10 -22.28
C GLN A 91 -5.41 -8.47 -22.62
N VAL A 92 -5.33 -8.87 -23.90
CA VAL A 92 -5.76 -10.19 -24.36
C VAL A 92 -4.99 -11.29 -23.64
N GLY A 93 -3.66 -11.19 -23.57
CA GLY A 93 -2.84 -12.17 -22.85
C GLY A 93 -3.16 -12.28 -21.36
N LEU A 94 -3.48 -11.16 -20.70
CA LEU A 94 -3.94 -11.14 -19.30
C LEU A 94 -5.29 -11.83 -19.10
N GLU A 95 -6.22 -11.64 -20.04
CA GLU A 95 -7.52 -12.28 -19.99
C GLU A 95 -7.41 -13.78 -20.23
N GLU A 96 -6.66 -14.20 -21.25
CA GLU A 96 -6.47 -15.60 -21.62
C GLU A 96 -5.65 -16.39 -20.60
N THR A 97 -4.55 -15.81 -20.09
CA THR A 97 -3.60 -16.52 -19.22
C THR A 97 -3.94 -16.37 -17.74
N CYS A 98 -4.34 -15.17 -17.30
CA CYS A 98 -4.58 -14.86 -15.89
C CYS A 98 -6.07 -14.75 -15.55
N GLY A 99 -6.98 -14.81 -16.54
CA GLY A 99 -8.42 -14.66 -16.32
C GLY A 99 -8.82 -13.24 -15.87
N ARG A 100 -8.02 -12.22 -16.22
CA ARG A 100 -8.19 -10.84 -15.73
C ARG A 100 -8.58 -9.86 -16.84
N ALA A 101 -9.88 -9.65 -16.99
CA ALA A 101 -10.41 -8.54 -17.78
C ALA A 101 -10.17 -7.20 -17.06
N VAL A 102 -9.17 -6.43 -17.51
CA VAL A 102 -8.83 -5.09 -16.99
C VAL A 102 -8.72 -4.08 -18.11
N SER A 103 -8.96 -2.79 -17.82
CA SER A 103 -8.80 -1.73 -18.82
C SER A 103 -7.33 -1.50 -19.20
N LEU A 104 -7.07 -1.02 -20.43
CA LEU A 104 -5.74 -0.60 -20.89
C LEU A 104 -5.09 0.42 -19.94
N SER A 105 -5.90 1.33 -19.36
CA SER A 105 -5.45 2.28 -18.35
C SER A 105 -4.92 1.61 -17.08
N THR A 106 -5.51 0.49 -16.66
CA THR A 106 -5.07 -0.29 -15.51
C THR A 106 -3.72 -0.95 -15.78
N ILE A 107 -3.58 -1.55 -16.97
CA ILE A 107 -2.32 -2.19 -17.42
C ILE A 107 -1.22 -1.14 -17.49
N TRP A 108 -1.47 -0.01 -18.15
CA TRP A 108 -0.52 1.09 -18.24
C TRP A 108 -0.08 1.62 -16.87
N ARG A 109 -1.02 1.85 -15.95
CA ARG A 109 -0.69 2.28 -14.57
C ARG A 109 0.13 1.25 -13.80
N ALA A 110 -0.03 -0.04 -14.09
CA ALA A 110 0.81 -1.09 -13.50
C ALA A 110 2.23 -1.03 -14.06
N LEU A 111 2.38 -1.00 -15.39
CA LEU A 111 3.67 -0.92 -16.08
C LEU A 111 4.45 0.35 -15.72
N LYS A 112 3.79 1.52 -15.73
CA LYS A 112 4.40 2.79 -15.36
C LYS A 112 4.96 2.76 -13.92
N ARG A 113 4.30 2.07 -13.01
CA ARG A 113 4.78 1.93 -11.61
C ARG A 113 6.02 1.05 -11.52
N SER A 114 6.18 0.13 -12.44
CA SER A 114 7.37 -0.72 -12.57
C SER A 114 8.49 -0.07 -13.40
N GLY A 115 8.33 1.18 -13.85
CA GLY A 115 9.37 1.95 -14.52
C GLY A 115 9.29 2.00 -16.05
N TYR A 116 8.26 1.42 -16.67
CA TYR A 116 8.12 1.43 -18.14
C TYR A 116 7.66 2.79 -18.65
N THR A 117 8.11 3.14 -19.85
CA THR A 117 7.69 4.34 -20.59
C THR A 117 6.94 3.93 -21.86
N MET A 118 6.00 4.77 -22.32
CA MET A 118 5.23 4.51 -23.53
C MET A 118 5.84 5.29 -24.68
N VAL A 119 6.12 4.59 -25.77
CA VAL A 119 6.40 5.23 -27.06
C VAL A 119 5.10 5.24 -27.85
N LYS A 120 4.68 6.42 -28.32
CA LYS A 120 3.48 6.56 -29.13
C LYS A 120 3.87 6.50 -30.59
N VAL A 121 3.51 5.41 -31.26
CA VAL A 121 3.74 5.25 -32.70
C VAL A 121 2.60 5.96 -33.43
N LEU A 122 2.93 7.00 -34.21
CA LEU A 122 1.99 7.65 -35.11
C LEU A 122 2.15 6.99 -36.48
N PHE A 123 1.18 6.17 -36.87
CA PHE A 123 1.08 5.75 -38.26
C PHE A 123 0.57 6.94 -39.09
N LEU A 124 1.51 7.66 -39.71
CA LEU A 124 1.20 8.54 -40.82
C LEU A 124 0.85 7.65 -42.02
N THR A 125 -0.43 7.34 -42.19
CA THR A 125 -0.92 6.75 -43.43
C THR A 125 -0.70 7.76 -44.56
N PHE A 126 0.37 7.56 -45.32
CA PHE A 126 0.52 8.15 -46.65
C PHE A 126 -0.58 7.58 -47.54
N CYS A 127 -1.70 8.28 -47.67
CA CYS A 127 -2.57 8.14 -48.83
C CYS A 127 -1.82 8.69 -50.05
N LEU A 128 -1.08 7.82 -50.74
CA LEU A 128 -0.69 8.04 -52.13
C LEU A 128 -1.89 7.67 -53.01
N ASN A 129 -2.47 8.70 -53.64
CA ASN A 129 -3.40 8.57 -54.77
C ASN A 129 -2.71 7.97 -55.99
#